data_AF-A0A2S4ZMZ9-F1
#
_entry.id   AF-A0A2S4ZMZ9-F1
#
_cell.length_a   1.000
_cell.length_b   1.000
_cell.length_c   1.000
_cell.angle_alpha   90.00
_cell.angle_beta   90.00
_cell.angle_gamma   90.00
#
_symmetry.space_group_name_H-M   'P 1'
#
loop_
_entity.id
_entity.type
_entity.pdbx_description
1 polymer ?
#
loop_
_entity_poly.entity_id
_entity_poly.type
_entity_poly.pdbx_seq_one_letter_code
_entity_poly.pdbx_strand_id
1 'polypeptide(L)'
;MGGTYPSRHHDTGRWLVQYTGRVLVVCPGCGGRALVTPRPDLPAPPYFSELLFLPRRLTCAGCGAIAHWTADPRGRALVAAQPGGTEDPFFRRPLWLQTRCLGRVLWACNEEHLEALAAYVGAALRERGPARPTMAMFARLPRWMKESGHRAEVLAGLDRLRDLARRSAPADRSDAAHERGDRPRHYGALYFRGGPYEDGV
;
A
#
# COMPACT_ATOMS: atom_id res chain seq x y z
N MET A 1 -26.93 -31.62 -0.39
CA MET A 1 -25.60 -31.67 -1.03
C MET A 1 -24.96 -30.30 -0.90
N GLY A 2 -23.79 -30.21 -0.27
CA GLY A 2 -22.92 -29.02 -0.26
C GLY A 2 -23.29 -27.93 0.76
N GLY A 3 -23.15 -28.18 2.06
CA GLY A 3 -23.07 -27.09 3.03
C GLY A 3 -21.82 -26.26 2.74
N THR A 4 -21.97 -25.11 2.10
CA THR A 4 -20.86 -24.17 1.87
C THR A 4 -20.40 -23.66 3.21
N TYR A 5 -19.30 -24.22 3.72
CA TYR A 5 -18.68 -23.70 4.94
C TYR A 5 -18.42 -22.19 4.75
N PRO A 6 -18.74 -21.33 5.73
CA PRO A 6 -18.51 -19.91 5.60
C PRO A 6 -17.01 -19.69 5.35
N SER A 7 -16.69 -18.96 4.28
CA SER A 7 -15.32 -18.61 3.93
C SER A 7 -14.62 -17.94 5.11
N ARG A 8 -13.46 -18.47 5.50
CA ARG A 8 -12.70 -18.03 6.69
C ARG A 8 -11.40 -17.37 6.25
N HIS A 9 -11.12 -16.20 6.81
CA HIS A 9 -9.85 -15.51 6.62
C HIS A 9 -9.10 -15.44 7.95
N HIS A 10 -7.82 -15.78 7.91
CA HIS A 10 -6.90 -15.68 9.06
C HIS A 10 -5.95 -14.49 8.86
N ASP A 11 -6.04 -13.50 9.73
CA ASP A 11 -5.13 -12.35 9.73
C ASP A 11 -3.74 -12.77 10.20
N THR A 12 -2.77 -12.78 9.29
CA THR A 12 -1.36 -13.10 9.56
C THR A 12 -0.61 -11.96 10.26
N GLY A 13 -1.27 -10.81 10.48
CA GLY A 13 -0.69 -9.66 11.16
C GLY A 13 0.25 -8.82 10.29
N ARG A 14 0.24 -9.03 8.95
CA ARG A 14 1.07 -8.25 8.01
C ARG A 14 0.78 -6.75 8.09
N TRP A 15 1.85 -5.97 8.10
CA TRP A 15 1.78 -4.50 8.09
C TRP A 15 1.64 -4.00 6.66
N LEU A 16 0.98 -2.85 6.47
CA LEU A 16 0.78 -2.27 5.13
C LEU A 16 2.09 -2.05 4.37
N VAL A 17 3.18 -1.71 5.07
CA VAL A 17 4.50 -1.51 4.46
C VAL A 17 4.98 -2.73 3.67
N GLN A 18 4.60 -3.95 4.07
CA GLN A 18 5.03 -5.17 3.38
C GLN A 18 4.46 -5.27 1.96
N TYR A 19 3.36 -4.57 1.66
CA TYR A 19 2.81 -4.45 0.31
C TYR A 19 3.43 -3.30 -0.49
N THR A 20 4.42 -2.59 0.04
CA THR A 20 5.06 -1.47 -0.66
C THR A 20 6.28 -1.88 -1.49
N GLY A 21 6.64 -3.16 -1.54
CA GLY A 21 7.74 -3.65 -2.39
C GLY A 21 7.52 -3.36 -3.88
N ARG A 22 6.26 -3.20 -4.28
CA ARG A 22 5.82 -2.74 -5.58
C ARG A 22 4.66 -1.77 -5.38
N VAL A 23 4.72 -0.56 -5.91
CA VAL A 23 3.60 0.40 -5.82
C VAL A 23 3.28 0.94 -7.20
N LEU A 24 2.04 0.75 -7.64
CA LEU A 24 1.52 1.28 -8.89
C LEU A 24 1.02 2.70 -8.67
N VAL A 25 1.58 3.65 -9.42
CA VAL A 25 1.30 5.08 -9.27
C VAL A 25 0.97 5.73 -10.61
N VAL A 26 0.39 6.92 -10.54
CA VAL A 26 0.22 7.77 -11.72
C VAL A 26 1.55 8.42 -12.08
N CYS A 27 1.99 8.20 -13.32
CA CYS A 27 3.19 8.80 -13.88
C CYS A 27 3.10 10.33 -13.88
N PRO A 28 4.12 11.05 -13.40
CA PRO A 28 4.16 12.51 -13.49
C PRO A 28 4.28 13.06 -14.92
N GLY A 29 4.87 12.30 -15.84
CA GLY A 29 5.11 12.75 -17.21
C GLY A 29 3.89 12.59 -18.11
N CYS A 30 3.41 11.36 -18.27
CA CYS A 30 2.31 11.05 -19.21
C CYS A 30 0.95 10.84 -18.56
N GLY A 31 0.86 10.72 -17.23
CA GLY A 31 -0.39 10.40 -16.54
C GLY A 31 -0.83 8.92 -16.63
N GLY A 32 -0.10 8.08 -17.36
CA GLY A 32 -0.29 6.62 -17.38
C GLY A 32 0.26 5.93 -16.13
N ARG A 33 0.28 4.59 -16.14
CA ARG A 33 0.79 3.81 -15.00
C ARG A 33 2.32 3.85 -14.95
N ALA A 34 2.84 4.18 -13.78
CA ALA A 34 4.24 4.03 -13.42
C ALA A 34 4.37 3.07 -12.22
N LEU A 35 5.59 2.58 -12.03
CA LEU A 35 5.93 1.62 -11.02
C LEU A 35 7.01 2.18 -10.09
N VAL A 36 6.76 2.12 -8.78
CA VAL A 36 7.73 2.41 -7.73
C VAL A 36 8.18 1.09 -7.09
N THR A 37 9.48 0.82 -7.09
CA THR A 37 10.09 -0.34 -6.42
C THR A 37 11.30 0.09 -5.59
N PRO A 38 11.73 -0.72 -4.61
CA PRO A 38 13.10 -0.65 -4.11
C PRO A 38 14.11 -0.66 -5.26
N ARG A 39 15.24 0.01 -5.02
CA ARG A 39 16.40 -0.13 -5.90
C ARG A 39 16.87 -1.59 -5.92
N PRO A 40 17.04 -2.22 -7.09
CA PRO A 40 17.37 -3.64 -7.21
C PRO A 40 18.81 -3.97 -6.83
N ASP A 41 19.69 -2.96 -6.81
CA ASP A 41 21.10 -3.07 -6.44
C ASP A 41 21.34 -3.06 -4.92
N LEU A 42 20.29 -2.89 -4.12
CA LEU A 42 20.36 -2.94 -2.67
C LEU A 42 19.94 -4.34 -2.17
N PRO A 43 20.59 -4.86 -1.12
CA PRO A 43 20.16 -6.11 -0.51
C PRO A 43 18.74 -5.98 0.04
N ALA A 44 18.02 -7.11 0.10
CA ALA A 44 16.74 -7.16 0.79
C ALA A 44 16.95 -6.79 2.28
N PRO A 45 16.12 -5.92 2.85
CA PRO A 45 16.26 -5.55 4.25
C PRO A 45 15.96 -6.74 5.17
N PRO A 46 16.70 -6.89 6.28
CA PRO A 46 16.45 -7.98 7.24
C PRO A 46 15.13 -7.79 7.98
N TYR A 47 14.68 -6.54 8.18
CA TYR A 47 13.42 -6.22 8.84
C TYR A 47 12.46 -5.47 7.90
N PHE A 48 11.17 -5.83 7.93
CA PHE A 48 10.16 -5.19 7.10
C PHE A 48 9.99 -3.68 7.39
N SER A 49 10.36 -3.22 8.58
CA SER A 49 10.32 -1.80 8.97
C SER A 49 11.28 -0.95 8.14
N GLU A 50 12.40 -1.54 7.68
CA GLU A 50 13.40 -0.83 6.87
C GLU A 50 12.90 -0.50 5.45
N LEU A 51 11.85 -1.19 4.97
CA LEU A 51 11.20 -0.88 3.69
C LEU A 51 10.68 0.56 3.63
N LEU A 52 10.47 1.22 4.79
CA LEU A 52 10.06 2.62 4.89
C LEU A 52 11.18 3.62 4.56
N PHE A 53 12.44 3.18 4.59
CA PHE A 53 13.61 4.04 4.40
C PHE A 53 14.42 3.66 3.15
N LEU A 54 14.20 2.45 2.64
CA LEU A 54 14.93 1.90 1.52
C LEU A 54 14.77 2.78 0.26
N PRO A 55 15.87 3.20 -0.39
CA PRO A 55 15.82 3.98 -1.63
C PRO A 55 14.92 3.34 -2.69
N ARG A 56 14.10 4.18 -3.33
CA ARG A 56 13.12 3.75 -4.33
C ARG A 56 13.43 4.34 -5.70
N ARG A 57 13.00 3.62 -6.73
CA ARG A 57 13.01 4.09 -8.12
C ARG A 57 11.60 4.05 -8.67
N LEU A 58 11.16 5.16 -9.24
CA LEU A 58 9.98 5.26 -10.08
C LEU A 58 10.39 5.03 -11.53
N THR A 59 9.66 4.20 -12.25
CA THR A 59 9.85 3.94 -13.68
C THR A 59 8.50 3.92 -14.41
N CYS A 60 8.41 4.58 -15.56
CA CYS A 60 7.23 4.53 -16.41
C CYS A 60 7.54 3.80 -17.72
N ALA A 61 6.83 2.71 -17.98
CA ALA A 61 6.99 1.96 -19.23
C ALA A 61 6.39 2.68 -20.45
N GLY A 62 5.48 3.64 -20.25
CA GLY A 62 4.83 4.36 -21.34
C GLY A 62 5.67 5.50 -21.93
N CYS A 63 6.25 6.36 -21.08
CA CYS A 63 7.03 7.52 -21.53
C CYS A 63 8.51 7.48 -21.13
N GLY A 64 8.97 6.43 -20.44
CA GLY A 64 10.36 6.31 -20.01
C GLY A 64 10.77 7.18 -18.82
N ALA A 65 9.82 7.88 -18.17
CA ALA A 65 10.14 8.70 -16.99
C ALA A 65 10.76 7.87 -15.86
N ILE A 66 11.87 8.35 -15.32
CA ILE A 66 12.59 7.76 -14.18
C ILE A 66 12.75 8.81 -13.09
N ALA A 67 12.53 8.43 -11.84
CA ALA A 67 12.85 9.26 -10.68
C ALA A 67 13.40 8.40 -9.54
N HIS A 68 14.18 9.00 -8.66
CA HIS A 68 14.77 8.34 -7.51
C HIS A 68 14.28 9.00 -6.22
N TRP A 69 14.14 8.21 -5.18
CA TRP A 69 13.78 8.67 -3.85
C TRP A 69 14.72 8.05 -2.82
N THR A 70 15.09 8.85 -1.83
CA THR A 70 15.85 8.45 -0.66
C THR A 70 15.18 9.02 0.58
N ALA A 71 15.24 8.32 1.69
CA ALA A 71 14.72 8.83 2.95
C ALA A 71 15.46 10.12 3.36
N ASP A 72 14.68 11.11 3.82
CA ASP A 72 15.20 12.40 4.28
C ASP A 72 15.98 12.22 5.60
N PRO A 73 17.24 12.68 5.68
CA PRO A 73 17.98 12.66 6.94
C PRO A 73 17.48 13.75 7.89
N ARG A 74 17.31 13.41 9.16
CA ARG A 74 17.13 14.34 10.28
C ARG A 74 18.18 14.08 11.34
N GLY A 75 19.29 14.81 11.25
CA GLY A 75 20.48 14.55 12.07
C GLY A 75 21.02 13.14 11.79
N ARG A 76 21.14 12.31 12.83
CA ARG A 76 21.54 10.89 12.71
C ARG A 76 20.39 9.94 12.34
N ALA A 77 19.18 10.45 12.18
CA ALA A 77 18.01 9.65 11.84
C ALA A 77 17.59 9.78 10.38
N LEU A 78 16.84 8.80 9.89
CA LEU A 78 16.08 8.86 8.66
C LEU A 78 14.59 9.04 8.97
N VAL A 79 13.91 9.84 8.16
CA VAL A 79 12.45 9.99 8.24
C VAL A 79 11.78 8.85 7.48
N ALA A 80 10.89 8.14 8.15
CA ALA A 80 10.18 7.02 7.55
C ALA A 80 9.15 7.52 6.53
N ALA A 81 9.11 6.88 5.37
CA ALA A 81 7.95 6.95 4.50
C ALA A 81 6.69 6.52 5.29
N GLN A 82 5.52 7.06 4.95
CA GLN A 82 4.27 6.79 5.67
C GLN A 82 3.23 6.15 4.75
N PRO A 83 3.19 4.80 4.66
CA PRO A 83 2.20 4.10 3.86
C PRO A 83 0.78 4.34 4.34
N GLY A 84 -0.14 4.46 3.39
CA GLY A 84 -1.55 4.66 3.63
C GLY A 84 -2.13 5.71 2.70
N GLY A 85 -3.46 5.74 2.61
CA GLY A 85 -4.17 6.74 1.83
C GLY A 85 -4.00 6.58 0.32
N THR A 86 -4.38 7.63 -0.40
CA THR A 86 -4.52 7.65 -1.87
C THR A 86 -3.24 8.03 -2.61
N GLU A 87 -2.13 8.21 -1.90
CA GLU A 87 -0.83 8.59 -2.47
C GLU A 87 0.24 7.58 -2.06
N ASP A 88 1.22 7.35 -2.94
CA ASP A 88 2.38 6.54 -2.59
C ASP A 88 3.23 7.26 -1.53
N PRO A 89 3.86 6.51 -0.61
CA PRO A 89 4.51 7.11 0.55
C PRO A 89 5.89 7.72 0.25
N PHE A 90 6.44 7.52 -0.96
CA PHE A 90 7.80 7.93 -1.32
C PHE A 90 7.78 9.18 -2.22
N PHE A 91 7.10 9.10 -3.36
CA PHE A 91 7.04 10.16 -4.37
C PHE A 91 5.77 11.02 -4.26
N ARG A 92 4.86 10.71 -3.33
CA ARG A 92 3.59 11.43 -3.11
C ARG A 92 2.74 11.54 -4.38
N ARG A 93 2.82 10.51 -5.24
CA ARG A 93 2.01 10.37 -6.44
C ARG A 93 0.70 9.69 -6.10
N PRO A 94 -0.41 10.05 -6.76
CA PRO A 94 -1.64 9.28 -6.64
C PRO A 94 -1.38 7.81 -7.00
N LEU A 95 -1.92 6.89 -6.22
CA LEU A 95 -1.90 5.46 -6.56
C LEU A 95 -2.68 5.25 -7.87
N TRP A 96 -2.24 4.30 -8.69
CA TRP A 96 -2.93 3.92 -9.91
C TRP A 96 -4.23 3.15 -9.60
N LEU A 97 -4.16 2.25 -8.62
CA LEU A 97 -5.27 1.38 -8.22
C LEU A 97 -6.17 2.09 -7.22
N GLN A 98 -7.03 2.97 -7.74
CA GLN A 98 -8.01 3.69 -6.94
C GLN A 98 -9.34 3.80 -7.65
N THR A 99 -10.44 3.75 -6.91
CA THR A 99 -11.79 3.87 -7.46
C THR A 99 -12.75 4.41 -6.43
N ARG A 100 -13.80 5.09 -6.88
CA ARG A 100 -14.90 5.50 -6.01
C ARG A 100 -15.74 4.28 -5.62
N CYS A 101 -16.02 4.18 -4.33
CA CYS A 101 -16.80 3.12 -3.71
C CYS A 101 -17.53 3.69 -2.48
N LEU A 102 -18.86 3.62 -2.45
CA LEU A 102 -19.67 4.08 -1.31
C LEU A 102 -19.37 5.53 -0.86
N GLY A 103 -19.20 6.43 -1.83
CA GLY A 103 -18.88 7.85 -1.59
C GLY A 103 -17.47 8.10 -1.04
N ARG A 104 -16.58 7.10 -1.08
CA ARG A 104 -15.20 7.13 -0.60
C ARG A 104 -14.25 6.59 -1.65
N VAL A 105 -12.94 6.71 -1.44
CA VAL A 105 -11.94 6.12 -2.32
C VAL A 105 -11.49 4.77 -1.77
N LEU A 106 -11.69 3.72 -2.57
CA LEU A 106 -11.08 2.42 -2.38
C LEU A 106 -9.76 2.40 -3.14
N TRP A 107 -8.69 1.95 -2.51
CA TRP A 107 -7.36 1.96 -3.11
C TRP A 107 -6.53 0.74 -2.71
N ALA A 108 -5.51 0.45 -3.50
CA ALA A 108 -4.47 -0.52 -3.18
C ALA A 108 -3.11 -0.08 -3.72
N CYS A 109 -2.04 -0.65 -3.17
CA CYS A 109 -0.67 -0.34 -3.59
C CYS A 109 -0.33 -1.10 -4.88
N ASN A 110 -0.75 -2.36 -4.94
CA ASN A 110 -0.46 -3.31 -6.01
C ASN A 110 -1.49 -4.46 -5.97
N GLU A 111 -1.31 -5.43 -6.84
CA GLU A 111 -2.15 -6.62 -7.00
C GLU A 111 -2.11 -7.52 -5.76
N GLU A 112 -0.96 -7.69 -5.11
CA GLU A 112 -0.86 -8.48 -3.87
C GLU A 112 -1.72 -7.88 -2.74
N HIS A 113 -1.69 -6.55 -2.60
CA HIS A 113 -2.53 -5.82 -1.65
C HIS A 113 -4.01 -5.95 -2.03
N LEU A 114 -4.36 -5.88 -3.32
CA LEU A 114 -5.73 -6.09 -3.80
C LEU A 114 -6.26 -7.47 -3.41
N GLU A 115 -5.48 -8.53 -3.64
CA GLU A 115 -5.91 -9.89 -3.29
C GLU A 115 -6.04 -10.08 -1.78
N ALA A 116 -5.13 -9.50 -0.99
CA ALA A 116 -5.23 -9.51 0.46
C ALA A 116 -6.54 -8.84 0.94
N LEU A 117 -6.88 -7.68 0.38
CA LEU A 117 -8.15 -6.99 0.69
C LEU A 117 -9.36 -7.83 0.27
N ALA A 118 -9.34 -8.42 -0.93
CA ALA A 118 -10.45 -9.22 -1.45
C ALA A 118 -10.70 -10.47 -0.61
N ALA A 119 -9.63 -11.19 -0.25
CA ALA A 119 -9.70 -12.36 0.61
C ALA A 119 -10.28 -12.02 1.99
N TYR A 120 -9.89 -10.89 2.57
CA TYR A 120 -10.41 -10.43 3.85
C TYR A 120 -11.86 -9.98 3.78
N VAL A 121 -12.22 -9.14 2.79
CA VAL A 121 -13.57 -8.60 2.64
C VAL A 121 -14.57 -9.71 2.30
N GLY A 122 -14.18 -10.61 1.39
CA GLY A 122 -15.00 -11.74 0.92
C GLY A 122 -15.20 -12.85 1.95
N ALA A 123 -14.40 -12.89 3.01
CA ALA A 123 -14.61 -13.84 4.09
C ALA A 123 -15.90 -13.53 4.88
N ALA A 124 -16.67 -14.59 5.12
CA ALA A 124 -17.82 -14.56 6.02
C ALA A 124 -17.37 -14.48 7.48
N LEU A 125 -16.27 -15.17 7.83
CA LEU A 125 -15.67 -15.15 9.16
C LEU A 125 -14.21 -14.72 9.10
N ARG A 126 -13.85 -13.74 9.94
CA ARG A 126 -12.52 -13.14 9.97
C ARG A 126 -11.92 -13.38 11.34
N GLU A 127 -10.90 -14.21 11.39
CA GLU A 127 -10.20 -14.54 12.62
C GLU A 127 -8.93 -13.71 12.74
N ARG A 128 -8.69 -13.25 13.95
CA ARG A 128 -7.45 -12.56 14.29
C ARG A 128 -6.53 -13.54 14.98
N GLY A 129 -5.27 -13.57 14.56
CA GLY A 129 -4.25 -14.39 15.22
C GLY A 129 -4.08 -14.05 16.71
N PRO A 130 -3.37 -14.90 17.47
CA PRO A 130 -3.17 -14.73 18.91
C PRO A 130 -2.38 -13.46 19.25
N ALA A 131 -1.38 -13.13 18.43
CA ALA A 131 -0.81 -11.80 18.42
C ALA A 131 -1.89 -10.85 17.88
N ARG A 132 -2.27 -9.83 18.66
CA ARG A 132 -3.23 -8.78 18.26
C ARG A 132 -2.50 -7.51 17.81
N PRO A 133 -1.65 -7.54 16.75
CA PRO A 133 -0.90 -6.36 16.35
C PRO A 133 -1.89 -5.27 15.94
N THR A 134 -1.89 -4.17 16.69
CA THR A 134 -2.68 -2.96 16.38
C THR A 134 -2.20 -2.30 15.09
N MET A 135 -0.97 -2.60 14.66
CA MET A 135 -0.33 -2.10 13.45
C MET A 135 -0.57 -2.94 12.20
N ALA A 136 -1.21 -4.10 12.30
CA ALA A 136 -1.57 -4.89 11.12
C ALA A 136 -2.54 -4.14 10.21
N MET A 137 -2.42 -4.39 8.91
CA MET A 137 -3.20 -3.70 7.87
C MET A 137 -4.71 -3.85 8.09
N PHE A 138 -5.19 -5.08 8.28
CA PHE A 138 -6.62 -5.38 8.45
C PHE A 138 -7.21 -4.75 9.72
N ALA A 139 -6.43 -4.70 10.79
CA ALA A 139 -6.81 -4.03 12.03
C ALA A 139 -7.12 -2.55 11.80
N ARG A 140 -6.32 -1.88 10.96
CA ARG A 140 -6.40 -0.45 10.67
C ARG A 140 -7.32 -0.09 9.52
N LEU A 141 -7.97 -1.08 8.88
CA LEU A 141 -8.93 -0.78 7.83
C LEU A 141 -10.08 0.10 8.33
N PRO A 142 -10.60 1.00 7.48
CA PRO A 142 -11.80 1.77 7.79
C PRO A 142 -12.98 0.87 8.13
N ARG A 143 -13.87 1.35 9.01
CA ARG A 143 -15.08 0.61 9.44
C ARG A 143 -15.93 0.20 8.25
N TRP A 144 -16.12 1.09 7.27
CA TRP A 144 -17.00 0.84 6.12
C TRP A 144 -16.54 -0.36 5.26
N MET A 145 -15.22 -0.61 5.13
CA MET A 145 -14.72 -1.79 4.41
C MET A 145 -14.93 -3.10 5.18
N LYS A 146 -15.05 -3.02 6.52
CA LYS A 146 -15.26 -4.17 7.40
C LYS A 146 -16.74 -4.52 7.57
N GLU A 147 -17.63 -3.60 7.26
CA GLU A 147 -19.06 -3.75 7.42
C GLU A 147 -19.63 -4.77 6.43
N SER A 148 -20.42 -5.73 6.94
CA SER A 148 -20.97 -6.82 6.13
C SER A 148 -21.92 -6.33 5.04
N GLY A 149 -22.72 -5.28 5.31
CA GLY A 149 -23.64 -4.68 4.35
C GLY A 149 -22.95 -4.03 3.15
N HIS A 150 -21.67 -3.66 3.29
CA HIS A 150 -20.88 -3.07 2.21
C HIS A 150 -20.08 -4.10 1.41
N ARG A 151 -20.12 -5.39 1.80
CA ARG A 151 -19.23 -6.42 1.23
C ARG A 151 -19.33 -6.50 -0.30
N ALA A 152 -20.55 -6.57 -0.84
CA ALA A 152 -20.75 -6.72 -2.28
C ALA A 152 -20.18 -5.52 -3.07
N GLU A 153 -20.48 -4.31 -2.62
CA GLU A 153 -19.98 -3.05 -3.19
C GLU A 153 -18.45 -2.94 -3.13
N VAL A 154 -17.86 -3.27 -1.97
CA VAL A 154 -16.40 -3.26 -1.79
C VAL A 154 -15.73 -4.28 -2.71
N LEU A 155 -16.26 -5.50 -2.81
CA LEU A 155 -15.72 -6.53 -3.71
C LEU A 155 -15.82 -6.11 -5.18
N ALA A 156 -16.97 -5.57 -5.61
CA ALA A 156 -17.10 -5.01 -6.95
C ALA A 156 -16.12 -3.85 -7.21
N GLY A 157 -15.82 -3.05 -6.18
CA GLY A 157 -14.75 -2.06 -6.20
C GLY A 157 -13.36 -2.68 -6.43
N LEU A 158 -13.03 -3.74 -5.68
CA LEU A 158 -11.75 -4.46 -5.83
C LEU A 158 -11.62 -5.14 -7.19
N ASP A 159 -12.72 -5.69 -7.73
CA ASP A 159 -12.75 -6.28 -9.07
C ASP A 159 -12.44 -5.24 -10.15
N ARG A 160 -13.04 -4.04 -10.05
CA ARG A 160 -12.70 -2.90 -10.93
C ARG A 160 -11.20 -2.55 -10.83
N LEU A 161 -10.62 -2.60 -9.63
CA LEU A 161 -9.18 -2.35 -9.46
C LEU A 161 -8.31 -3.47 -10.06
N ARG A 162 -8.72 -4.74 -9.99
CA ARG A 162 -8.00 -5.83 -10.70
C ARG A 162 -8.00 -5.62 -12.20
N ASP A 163 -9.11 -5.14 -12.76
CA ASP A 163 -9.19 -4.81 -14.17
C ASP A 163 -8.29 -3.63 -14.54
N LEU A 164 -8.29 -2.59 -13.69
CA LEU A 164 -7.43 -1.43 -13.86
C LEU A 164 -5.92 -1.76 -13.72
N ALA A 165 -5.56 -2.78 -12.94
CA ALA A 165 -4.17 -3.22 -12.77
C ALA A 165 -3.54 -3.76 -14.07
N ARG A 166 -4.38 -4.30 -14.97
CA ARG A 166 -3.95 -4.79 -16.30
C ARG A 166 -3.77 -3.65 -17.31
N ARG A 167 -4.31 -2.48 -17.01
CA ARG A 167 -4.28 -1.29 -17.86
C ARG A 167 -3.12 -0.37 -17.48
N SER A 168 -2.73 0.50 -18.41
CA SER A 168 -1.57 1.38 -18.17
C SER A 168 -1.57 2.69 -18.95
N ALA A 169 -2.47 2.87 -19.93
CA ALA A 169 -2.50 4.09 -20.73
C ALA A 169 -3.06 5.24 -19.88
N PRO A 170 -2.67 6.50 -20.15
CA PRO A 170 -3.20 7.66 -19.43
C PRO A 170 -4.74 7.75 -19.42
N ALA A 171 -5.38 7.33 -20.52
CA ALA A 171 -6.84 7.30 -20.65
C ALA A 171 -7.53 6.25 -19.77
N ASP A 172 -6.81 5.23 -19.31
CA ASP A 172 -7.34 4.20 -18.40
C ASP A 172 -7.42 4.69 -16.95
N ARG A 173 -6.79 5.83 -16.64
CA ARG A 173 -6.71 6.35 -15.27
C ARG A 173 -8.10 6.60 -14.70
N SER A 174 -8.33 6.06 -13.52
CA SER A 174 -9.55 6.31 -12.73
C SER A 174 -9.67 7.78 -12.34
N ASP A 175 -10.90 8.30 -12.37
CA ASP A 175 -11.27 9.64 -11.91
C ASP A 175 -10.83 9.88 -10.45
N ALA A 176 -10.96 8.86 -9.60
CA ALA A 176 -10.53 8.89 -8.20
C ALA A 176 -9.02 9.19 -8.05
N ALA A 177 -8.20 8.84 -9.03
CA ALA A 177 -6.77 9.12 -8.99
C ALA A 177 -6.45 10.59 -9.31
N HIS A 178 -7.41 11.39 -9.80
CA HIS A 178 -7.28 12.84 -9.97
C HIS A 178 -7.55 13.61 -8.67
N GLU A 179 -8.35 13.04 -7.77
CA GLU A 179 -8.74 13.66 -6.51
C GLU A 179 -7.72 13.36 -5.40
N ARG A 180 -7.31 14.39 -4.65
CA ARG A 180 -6.50 14.23 -3.43
C ARG A 180 -7.41 13.98 -2.24
N GLY A 181 -8.09 12.83 -2.23
CA GLY A 181 -9.19 12.53 -1.30
C GLY A 181 -8.75 12.27 0.14
N ASP A 182 -7.66 11.52 0.38
CA ASP A 182 -7.26 11.11 1.74
C ASP A 182 -5.73 11.11 1.92
N ARG A 183 -5.18 12.22 2.46
CA ARG A 183 -3.78 12.24 2.91
C ARG A 183 -3.62 11.47 4.23
N PRO A 184 -2.63 10.58 4.36
CA PRO A 184 -2.28 9.99 5.65
C PRO A 184 -1.99 11.08 6.68
N ARG A 185 -2.52 10.92 7.90
CA ARG A 185 -2.07 11.72 9.05
C ARG A 185 -0.63 11.33 9.35
N HIS A 186 0.29 12.29 9.22
CA HIS A 186 1.72 12.08 9.45
C HIS A 186 1.97 11.80 10.94
N TYR A 187 2.27 10.54 11.30
CA TYR A 187 2.89 10.24 12.59
C TYR A 187 4.39 10.03 12.30
N GLY A 188 5.24 10.92 12.81
CA GLY A 188 6.67 10.92 12.49
C GLY A 188 7.39 9.74 13.13
N ALA A 189 7.56 8.64 12.39
CA ALA A 189 8.51 7.59 12.77
C ALA A 189 9.91 7.99 12.29
N LEU A 190 10.86 8.03 13.23
CA LEU A 190 12.27 8.26 12.97
C LEU A 190 13.04 6.95 13.15
N TYR A 191 13.96 6.65 12.24
CA TYR A 191 14.92 5.56 12.40
C TYR A 191 16.30 6.14 12.62
N PHE A 192 16.84 5.98 13.82
CA PHE A 192 18.20 6.41 14.14
C PHE A 192 19.18 5.39 13.56
N ARG A 193 20.12 5.84 12.72
CA ARG A 193 21.22 4.98 12.27
C ARG A 193 22.09 4.71 13.50
N GLY A 194 22.28 3.45 13.86
CA GLY A 194 23.16 3.08 14.97
C GLY A 194 24.57 3.62 14.71
N GLY A 195 25.12 4.37 15.68
CA GLY A 195 26.56 4.44 15.87
C GLY A 195 27.04 3.14 16.52
N PRO A 196 28.35 2.84 16.54
CA PRO A 196 28.85 1.70 17.28
C PRO A 196 28.35 1.81 18.74
N TYR A 197 27.85 0.69 19.26
CA TYR A 197 27.77 0.52 20.71
C TYR A 197 29.21 0.61 21.20
N GLU A 198 29.62 1.76 21.73
CA GLU A 198 30.81 1.81 22.56
C GLU A 198 30.44 1.14 23.88
N ASP A 199 30.99 -0.06 24.07
CA ASP A 199 30.90 -0.82 25.30
C ASP A 199 31.35 0.05 26.48
N GLY A 200 30.63 -0.09 27.60
CA GLY A 200 30.80 0.75 28.77
C GLY A 200 32.21 0.71 29.38
N VAL A 201 32.52 1.79 30.09
CA VAL A 201 33.48 1.84 31.19
C VAL A 201 32.75 2.35 32.42
#